data_AF-A0AAV1LBB5-F1
#
_entry.id   AF-A0AAV1LBB5-F1
#
_cell.length_a   1.000
_cell.length_b   1.000
_cell.length_c   1.000
_cell.angle_alpha   90.00
_cell.angle_beta   90.00
_cell.angle_gamma   90.00
#
_symmetry.space_group_name_H-M   'P 1'
#
loop_
_entity.id
_entity.type
_entity.pdbx_description
1 polymer ?
#
loop_
_entity_poly.entity_id
_entity_poly.type
_entity_poly.pdbx_seq_one_letter_code
_entity_poly.pdbx_strand_id
1 'polypeptide(L)'
;MKPFPLKNIAHDKRIFNYRLSRARRVVENAFGILSSRFRIVRRAISIDIDYVNTIVLASCALHNYLSRNNKKYINIISLDIENESEASFKVAQWRKKTTVRNVEWRETHPLVSLRPLKNQRNEQGTEVRQLFTSYFNNEGVVSFQEQMLSVVPQ
;
A
#
# COMPACT_ATOMS: atom_id res chain seq x y z
N MET A 1 -5.41 10.13 3.46
CA MET A 1 -6.89 10.06 3.40
C MET A 1 -7.38 8.73 3.98
N LYS A 2 -8.51 8.72 4.71
CA LYS A 2 -9.09 7.52 5.34
C LYS A 2 -10.19 6.93 4.45
N PRO A 3 -10.23 5.60 4.19
CA PRO A 3 -11.33 4.98 3.45
C PRO A 3 -12.66 5.11 4.21
N PHE A 4 -13.78 4.87 3.51
CA PHE A 4 -15.06 4.65 4.18
C PHE A 4 -15.03 3.32 4.95
N PRO A 5 -15.78 3.21 6.07
CA PRO A 5 -15.96 1.94 6.78
C PRO A 5 -16.51 0.86 5.84
N LEU A 6 -15.96 -0.36 5.94
CA LEU A 6 -16.32 -1.48 5.04
C LEU A 6 -17.70 -2.09 5.35
N LYS A 7 -18.22 -1.93 6.57
CA LYS A 7 -19.53 -2.47 6.96
C LYS A 7 -20.66 -1.68 6.29
N ASN A 8 -21.59 -2.38 5.63
CA ASN A 8 -22.78 -1.80 4.97
C ASN A 8 -22.46 -0.60 4.07
N ILE A 9 -21.38 -0.73 3.29
CA ILE A 9 -20.88 0.34 2.44
C ILE A 9 -21.72 0.45 1.15
N ALA A 10 -22.17 1.66 0.83
CA ALA A 10 -22.84 1.95 -0.44
C ALA A 10 -21.92 1.76 -1.64
N HIS A 11 -22.48 1.45 -2.81
CA HIS A 11 -21.74 1.14 -4.04
C HIS A 11 -20.70 2.21 -4.40
N ASP A 12 -21.12 3.47 -4.45
CA ASP A 12 -20.25 4.61 -4.82
C ASP A 12 -19.03 4.75 -3.89
N LYS A 13 -19.24 4.41 -2.61
CA LYS A 13 -18.19 4.41 -1.58
C LYS A 13 -17.24 3.22 -1.75
N ARG A 14 -17.71 2.08 -2.28
CA ARG A 14 -16.87 0.94 -2.65
C ARG A 14 -15.94 1.32 -3.82
N ILE A 15 -16.47 2.00 -4.84
CA ILE A 15 -15.66 2.53 -5.96
C ILE A 15 -14.57 3.46 -5.43
N PHE A 16 -14.94 4.42 -4.57
CA PHE A 16 -13.97 5.30 -3.93
C PHE A 16 -12.89 4.52 -3.16
N ASN A 17 -13.29 3.57 -2.30
CA ASN A 17 -12.35 2.78 -1.51
C ASN A 17 -11.40 1.97 -2.41
N TYR A 18 -11.92 1.35 -3.48
CA TYR A 18 -11.13 0.63 -4.46
C TYR A 18 -10.10 1.55 -5.15
N ARG A 19 -10.54 2.69 -5.69
CA ARG A 19 -9.67 3.68 -6.37
C ARG A 19 -8.59 4.19 -5.44
N LEU A 20 -8.93 4.44 -4.17
CA LEU A 20 -7.99 4.87 -3.15
C LEU A 20 -6.98 3.77 -2.80
N SER A 21 -7.40 2.51 -2.70
CA SER A 21 -6.50 1.37 -2.50
C SER A 21 -5.58 1.16 -3.69
N ARG A 22 -6.09 1.28 -4.92
CA ARG A 22 -5.29 1.22 -6.16
C ARG A 22 -4.19 2.30 -6.20
N ALA A 23 -4.50 3.52 -5.75
CA ALA A 23 -3.49 4.57 -5.61
C ALA A 23 -2.42 4.24 -4.55
N ARG A 24 -2.82 3.74 -3.37
CA ARG A 24 -1.87 3.34 -2.31
C ARG A 24 -0.94 2.20 -2.71
N ARG A 25 -1.43 1.27 -3.53
CA ARG A 25 -0.65 0.11 -3.97
C ARG A 25 0.66 0.48 -4.67
N VAL A 26 0.74 1.64 -5.33
CA VAL A 26 1.98 2.12 -5.96
C VAL A 26 3.08 2.29 -4.90
N VAL A 27 2.78 3.00 -3.81
CA VAL A 27 3.76 3.21 -2.73
C VAL A 27 4.00 1.94 -1.92
N GLU A 28 2.96 1.13 -1.70
CA GLU A 28 3.11 -0.15 -0.99
C GLU A 28 4.01 -1.14 -1.74
N ASN A 29 3.88 -1.22 -3.07
CA ASN A 29 4.77 -2.03 -3.92
C ASN A 29 6.24 -1.56 -3.79
N ALA A 30 6.49 -0.25 -3.86
CA ALA A 30 7.85 0.29 -3.73
C ALA A 30 8.48 -0.09 -2.38
N PHE A 31 7.79 0.16 -1.26
CA PHE A 31 8.29 -0.18 0.07
C PHE A 31 8.34 -1.70 0.33
N GLY A 32 7.41 -2.46 -0.23
CA GLY A 32 7.40 -3.92 -0.17
C GLY A 32 8.61 -4.53 -0.84
N ILE A 33 8.98 -4.04 -2.04
CA ILE A 33 10.19 -4.46 -2.75
C ILE A 33 11.43 -4.00 -2.00
N LEU A 34 11.50 -2.72 -1.61
CA LEU A 34 12.62 -2.15 -0.86
C LEU A 34 12.92 -3.00 0.39
N SER A 35 11.90 -3.25 1.23
CA SER A 35 12.06 -4.02 2.46
C SER A 35 12.43 -5.49 2.19
N SER A 36 11.86 -6.11 1.16
CA SER A 36 12.22 -7.47 0.75
C SER A 36 13.69 -7.61 0.34
N ARG A 37 14.22 -6.61 -0.37
CA ARG A 37 15.62 -6.58 -0.85
C ARG A 37 16.60 -6.16 0.24
N PHE A 38 16.31 -5.08 0.95
CA PHE A 38 17.15 -4.53 2.01
C PHE A 38 16.64 -5.00 3.37
N ARG A 39 16.97 -6.24 3.74
CA ARG A 39 16.48 -6.85 4.99
C ARG A 39 16.79 -6.05 6.26
N ILE A 40 17.76 -5.14 6.22
CA ILE A 40 18.08 -4.23 7.32
C ILE A 40 16.87 -3.37 7.73
N VAL A 41 16.00 -2.97 6.80
CA VAL A 41 14.80 -2.17 7.10
C VAL A 41 13.59 -3.02 7.54
N ARG A 42 13.72 -4.36 7.61
CA ARG A 42 12.64 -5.27 8.06
C ARG A 42 12.64 -5.52 9.57
N ARG A 43 13.71 -5.14 10.27
CA ARG A 43 13.88 -5.32 11.71
C ARG A 43 14.31 -4.00 12.33
N ALA A 44 14.20 -3.90 13.66
CA ALA A 44 14.83 -2.81 14.39
C ALA A 44 16.31 -2.72 13.99
N ILE A 45 16.75 -1.51 13.61
CA ILE A 45 18.11 -1.29 13.14
C ILE A 45 18.98 -1.12 14.38
N SER A 46 19.71 -2.17 14.75
CA SER A 46 20.59 -2.20 15.93
C SER A 46 21.95 -1.56 15.62
N ILE A 47 21.94 -0.28 15.30
CA ILE A 47 23.12 0.55 15.04
C ILE A 47 22.95 1.90 15.75
N ASP A 48 24.02 2.69 15.78
CA ASP A 48 23.93 4.08 16.26
C ASP A 48 22.91 4.89 15.43
N ILE A 49 22.12 5.70 16.13
CA ILE A 49 21.05 6.51 15.54
C ILE A 49 21.60 7.47 14.48
N ASP A 50 22.86 7.89 14.63
CA ASP A 50 23.57 8.76 13.70
C ASP A 50 23.68 8.14 12.28
N TYR A 51 23.71 6.80 12.18
CA TYR A 51 23.82 6.10 10.89
C TYR A 51 22.46 5.68 10.31
N VAL A 52 21.39 5.70 11.09
CA VAL A 52 20.07 5.20 10.65
C VAL A 52 19.57 5.93 9.41
N ASN A 53 19.63 7.26 9.41
CA ASN A 53 19.19 8.07 8.27
C ASN A 53 20.03 7.77 7.02
N THR A 54 21.36 7.65 7.18
CA THR A 54 22.28 7.33 6.09
C THR A 54 21.95 5.98 5.47
N ILE A 55 21.69 4.94 6.28
CA ILE A 55 21.32 3.61 5.78
C ILE A 55 19.99 3.64 5.03
N VAL A 56 18.99 4.35 5.56
CA VAL A 56 17.67 4.45 4.91
C VAL A 56 17.81 5.17 3.57
N LEU A 57 18.51 6.30 3.52
CA LEU A 57 18.73 7.06 2.28
C LEU A 57 19.56 6.27 1.26
N ALA A 58 20.63 5.58 1.70
CA ALA A 58 21.42 4.72 0.84
C ALA A 58 20.58 3.56 0.26
N SER A 59 19.71 2.96 1.08
CA SER A 59 18.79 1.90 0.62
C SER A 59 17.83 2.43 -0.45
N CYS A 60 17.26 3.63 -0.25
CA CYS A 60 16.41 4.29 -1.24
C CYS A 60 17.15 4.63 -2.54
N ALA A 61 18.36 5.19 -2.43
CA ALA A 61 19.20 5.53 -3.58
C ALA A 61 19.56 4.28 -4.41
N LEU A 62 20.00 3.22 -3.75
CA LEU A 62 20.31 1.94 -4.39
C LEU A 62 19.06 1.29 -4.99
N HIS A 63 17.92 1.33 -4.31
CA HIS A 63 16.64 0.85 -4.83
C HIS A 63 16.26 1.55 -6.13
N ASN A 64 16.33 2.88 -6.16
CA ASN A 64 16.00 3.68 -7.33
C ASN A 64 16.97 3.39 -8.50
N TYR A 65 18.27 3.31 -8.20
CA TYR A 65 19.30 2.98 -9.19
C TYR A 65 19.06 1.58 -9.79
N LEU A 66 18.86 0.56 -8.96
CA LEU A 66 18.65 -0.82 -9.42
C LEU A 66 17.33 -0.98 -10.17
N SER A 67 16.27 -0.29 -9.73
CA SER A 67 14.96 -0.32 -10.41
C SER A 67 15.04 0.24 -11.83
N ARG A 68 15.89 1.25 -12.05
CA ARG A 68 16.09 1.85 -13.38
C ARG A 68 17.04 1.03 -14.27
N ASN A 69 18.13 0.52 -13.69
CA ASN A 69 19.22 -0.05 -14.47
C ASN A 69 19.20 -1.58 -14.56
N ASN A 70 18.40 -2.27 -13.75
CA ASN A 70 18.32 -3.73 -13.74
C ASN A 70 16.87 -4.20 -13.90
N LYS A 71 16.54 -4.64 -15.12
CA LYS A 71 15.21 -5.20 -15.46
C LYS A 71 14.79 -6.40 -14.60
N LYS A 72 15.75 -7.10 -13.96
CA LYS A 72 15.49 -8.25 -13.08
C LYS A 72 15.26 -7.84 -11.62
N TYR A 73 15.54 -6.59 -11.24
CA TYR A 73 15.42 -6.12 -9.86
C TYR A 73 13.96 -6.07 -9.40
N ILE A 74 13.10 -5.45 -10.21
CA ILE A 74 11.63 -5.51 -10.08
C ILE A 74 11.13 -6.62 -11.00
N ASN A 75 10.63 -7.71 -10.41
CA ASN A 75 9.98 -8.80 -11.14
C ASN A 75 8.46 -8.73 -10.94
N ILE A 76 7.68 -9.18 -11.91
CA ILE A 76 6.22 -9.36 -11.84
C ILE A 76 5.77 -10.04 -10.53
N ILE A 77 6.51 -11.03 -10.04
CA ILE A 77 6.19 -11.76 -8.80
C ILE A 77 6.30 -10.86 -7.56
N SER A 78 7.09 -9.79 -7.63
CA SER A 78 7.28 -8.82 -6.54
C SER A 78 6.30 -7.65 -6.56
N LEU A 79 5.32 -7.65 -7.46
CA LEU A 79 4.32 -6.58 -7.60
C LEU A 79 2.91 -7.08 -7.37
N ASP A 80 2.09 -6.24 -6.73
CA ASP A 80 0.64 -6.37 -6.77
C ASP A 80 0.15 -5.91 -8.14
N ILE A 81 -0.38 -6.83 -8.95
CA ILE A 81 -0.78 -6.57 -10.35
C ILE A 81 -2.28 -6.80 -10.52
N GLU A 82 -2.97 -5.80 -11.05
CA GLU A 82 -4.35 -5.91 -11.53
C GLU A 82 -4.32 -6.21 -13.03
N ASN A 83 -5.14 -7.16 -13.47
CA ASN A 83 -5.45 -7.38 -14.88
C ASN A 83 -6.91 -6.98 -15.10
N GLU A 84 -7.11 -5.89 -15.82
CA GLU A 84 -8.44 -5.33 -16.09
C GLU A 84 -9.24 -6.23 -17.03
N SER A 85 -8.61 -6.76 -18.08
CA SER A 85 -9.26 -7.62 -19.07
C SER A 85 -9.74 -8.95 -18.49
N GLU A 86 -9.00 -9.48 -17.52
CA GLU A 86 -9.34 -10.75 -16.85
C GLU A 86 -10.10 -10.54 -15.54
N ALA A 87 -10.35 -9.29 -15.14
CA ALA A 87 -10.82 -8.93 -13.81
C ALA A 87 -10.08 -9.73 -12.73
N SER A 88 -8.74 -9.74 -12.77
CA SER A 88 -7.93 -10.57 -11.88
C SER A 88 -6.95 -9.74 -11.06
N PHE A 89 -6.66 -10.21 -9.85
CA PHE A 89 -5.72 -9.54 -8.96
C PHE A 89 -4.67 -10.51 -8.42
N LYS A 90 -3.40 -10.24 -8.76
CA LYS A 90 -2.24 -11.01 -8.30
C LYS A 90 -1.51 -10.26 -7.20
N VAL A 91 -1.43 -10.89 -6.03
CA VAL A 91 -0.73 -10.39 -4.85
C VAL A 91 0.77 -10.62 -4.97
N ALA A 92 1.57 -9.62 -4.59
CA ALA A 92 3.03 -9.71 -4.55
C ALA A 92 3.53 -10.76 -3.56
N GLN A 93 4.63 -11.44 -3.89
CA GLN A 93 5.24 -12.45 -3.01
C GLN A 93 5.67 -11.89 -1.66
N TRP A 94 6.10 -10.63 -1.57
CA TRP A 94 6.52 -10.02 -0.31
C TRP A 94 5.37 -9.83 0.68
N ARG A 95 4.11 -9.89 0.24
CA ARG A 95 2.93 -9.92 1.10
C ARG A 95 2.60 -11.32 1.64
N LYS A 96 3.02 -12.38 0.95
CA LYS A 96 2.79 -13.76 1.40
C LYS A 96 3.58 -13.98 2.69
N LYS A 97 2.90 -14.43 3.76
CA LYS A 97 3.55 -14.76 5.04
C LYS A 97 4.73 -15.69 4.75
N THR A 98 5.95 -15.18 4.91
CA THR A 98 7.12 -16.04 4.95
C THR A 98 7.08 -16.68 6.33
N THR A 99 6.89 -18.00 6.42
CA THR A 99 7.12 -18.83 7.61
C THR A 99 8.62 -18.83 7.95
N VAL A 100 9.18 -17.64 8.18
CA VAL A 100 10.52 -17.47 8.72
C VAL A 100 10.29 -17.05 10.15
N ARG A 101 10.85 -17.82 11.09
CA ARG A 101 10.68 -17.83 12.56
C ARG A 101 10.68 -16.48 13.32
N ASN A 102 10.69 -15.33 12.66
CA ASN A 102 10.73 -14.00 13.26
C ASN A 102 9.58 -13.07 12.76
N VAL A 103 8.41 -13.63 12.38
CA VAL A 103 7.20 -12.82 12.06
C VAL A 103 6.52 -12.25 13.32
N GLU A 104 6.97 -12.62 14.53
CA GLU A 104 6.48 -11.99 15.75
C GLU A 104 6.60 -10.46 15.72
N TRP A 105 7.57 -9.86 15.03
CA TRP A 105 7.73 -8.39 15.07
C TRP A 105 6.58 -7.60 14.43
N ARG A 106 5.88 -8.12 13.40
CA ARG A 106 4.68 -7.45 12.86
C ARG A 106 3.43 -7.72 13.68
N GLU A 107 3.40 -8.82 14.44
CA GLU A 107 2.26 -9.21 15.28
C GLU A 107 2.38 -8.63 16.71
N THR A 108 3.60 -8.38 17.21
CA THR A 108 3.89 -7.88 18.58
C THR A 108 4.09 -6.37 18.66
N HIS A 109 4.50 -5.74 17.56
CA HIS A 109 4.70 -4.29 17.49
C HIS A 109 4.10 -3.78 16.18
N PRO A 110 2.76 -3.68 16.05
CA PRO A 110 2.19 -2.78 15.06
C PRO A 110 2.90 -1.44 15.23
N LEU A 111 3.39 -0.83 14.14
CA LEU A 111 3.91 0.55 14.12
C LEU A 111 3.17 1.30 15.19
N VAL A 112 3.87 1.68 16.28
CA VAL A 112 3.31 2.10 17.57
C VAL A 112 1.89 2.54 17.34
N SER A 113 0.91 1.81 17.88
CA SER A 113 -0.47 2.29 17.88
C SER A 113 -0.42 3.66 18.51
N LEU A 114 -0.26 4.70 17.69
CA LEU A 114 -0.45 6.08 18.05
C LEU A 114 -1.80 5.99 18.73
N ARG A 115 -1.84 6.23 20.05
CA ARG A 115 -3.09 6.26 20.80
C ARG A 115 -4.09 6.89 19.85
N PRO A 116 -5.22 6.25 19.53
CA PRO A 116 -6.15 6.81 18.58
C PRO A 116 -6.38 8.24 19.05
N LEU A 117 -5.81 9.21 18.32
CA LEU A 117 -6.07 10.61 18.61
C LEU A 117 -7.58 10.67 18.65
N LYS A 118 -8.14 11.22 19.74
CA LYS A 118 -9.59 11.39 19.90
C LYS A 118 -10.14 11.68 18.52
N ASN A 119 -11.12 10.87 18.09
CA ASN A 119 -11.64 10.80 16.73
C ASN A 119 -12.23 12.17 16.34
N GLN A 120 -11.36 13.14 16.10
CA GLN A 120 -11.69 14.48 15.69
C GLN A 120 -11.98 14.34 14.22
N ARG A 121 -13.27 14.37 13.94
CA ARG A 121 -13.77 14.38 12.58
C ARG A 121 -13.19 15.61 11.91
N ASN A 122 -12.20 15.39 11.04
CA ASN A 122 -11.67 16.44 10.19
C ASN A 122 -12.71 16.68 9.09
N GLU A 123 -13.38 17.83 9.14
CA GLU A 123 -14.42 18.23 8.18
C GLU A 123 -13.83 18.35 6.77
N GLN A 124 -12.71 19.06 6.62
CA GLN A 124 -11.99 19.16 5.34
C GLN A 124 -11.63 17.77 4.79
N GLY A 125 -11.13 16.87 5.64
CA GLY A 125 -10.83 15.50 5.23
C GLY A 125 -12.07 14.70 4.80
N THR A 126 -13.24 15.05 5.33
CA THR A 126 -14.52 14.47 4.94
C THR A 126 -15.01 15.04 3.61
N GLU A 127 -14.90 16.35 3.42
CA GLU A 127 -15.25 17.06 2.19
C GLU A 127 -14.41 16.56 1.00
N VAL A 128 -13.08 16.52 1.13
CA VAL A 128 -12.21 16.04 0.05
C VAL A 128 -12.53 14.58 -0.30
N ARG A 129 -12.85 13.74 0.69
CA ARG A 129 -13.29 12.37 0.44
C ARG A 129 -14.62 12.33 -0.30
N GLN A 130 -15.59 13.15 0.07
CA GLN A 130 -16.88 13.24 -0.63
C GLN A 130 -16.69 13.75 -2.07
N LEU A 131 -15.85 14.77 -2.27
CA LEU A 131 -15.48 15.30 -3.57
C LEU A 131 -14.91 14.21 -4.48
N PHE A 132 -13.91 13.47 -4.01
CA PHE A 132 -13.35 12.35 -4.79
C PHE A 132 -14.35 11.22 -5.01
N THR A 133 -15.26 10.98 -4.06
CA THR A 133 -16.34 10.01 -4.26
C THR A 133 -17.23 10.46 -5.40
N SER A 134 -17.67 11.72 -5.41
CA SER A 134 -18.48 12.27 -6.51
C SER A 134 -17.72 12.18 -7.84
N TYR A 135 -16.45 12.62 -7.87
CA TYR A 135 -15.64 12.59 -9.09
C TYR A 135 -15.49 11.17 -9.66
N PHE A 136 -15.10 10.16 -8.87
CA PHE A 136 -14.90 8.80 -9.37
C PHE A 136 -16.18 8.09 -9.83
N ASN A 137 -17.35 8.57 -9.41
CA ASN A 137 -18.65 8.03 -9.83
C ASN A 137 -19.29 8.83 -10.99
N ASN A 138 -18.70 9.96 -11.37
CA ASN A 138 -19.18 10.80 -12.47
C ASN A 138 -18.07 11.03 -13.52
N GLU A 139 -17.42 12.19 -13.51
CA GLU A 139 -16.41 12.59 -14.51
C GLU A 139 -15.20 11.64 -14.57
N GLY A 140 -14.79 11.09 -13.43
CA GLY A 140 -13.62 10.23 -13.28
C GLY A 140 -13.90 8.73 -13.44
N VAL A 141 -15.07 8.36 -13.95
CA VAL A 141 -15.46 6.96 -14.19
C VAL A 141 -14.52 6.31 -15.20
N VAL A 142 -14.19 5.05 -14.95
CA VAL A 142 -13.38 4.22 -15.84
C VAL A 142 -14.05 2.87 -16.08
N SER A 143 -13.82 2.28 -17.25
CA SER A 143 -14.46 1.03 -17.68
C SER A 143 -14.23 -0.15 -16.75
N PHE A 144 -13.03 -0.26 -16.18
CA PHE A 144 -12.64 -1.41 -15.35
C PHE A 144 -13.15 -1.33 -13.90
N GLN A 145 -13.59 -0.18 -13.40
CA GLN A 145 -13.75 -0.02 -11.94
C GLN A 145 -14.84 -0.89 -11.37
N GLU A 146 -15.91 -1.15 -12.13
CA GLU A 146 -17.02 -2.01 -11.72
C GLU A 146 -16.60 -3.48 -11.66
N GLN A 147 -15.90 -3.93 -12.70
CA GLN A 147 -15.42 -5.31 -12.80
C GLN A 147 -14.42 -5.63 -11.69
N MET A 148 -13.56 -4.67 -11.34
CA MET A 148 -12.53 -4.85 -10.34
C MET A 148 -13.06 -4.88 -8.89
N LEU A 149 -14.29 -4.40 -8.63
CA LEU A 149 -14.88 -4.42 -7.28
C LEU A 149 -15.13 -5.83 -6.72
N SER A 150 -15.26 -6.84 -7.59
CA SER A 150 -15.53 -8.23 -7.18
C SER A 150 -14.26 -9.03 -6.85
N VAL A 151 -13.11 -8.56 -7.33
CA VAL A 151 -11.85 -9.33 -7.32
C VAL A 151 -10.76 -8.72 -6.46
N VAL A 152 -10.86 -7.43 -6.13
CA VAL A 152 -9.89 -6.77 -5.25
C VAL A 152 -10.32 -6.93 -3.79
N PRO A 153 -9.44 -7.45 -2.92
CA PRO A 153 -9.73 -7.57 -1.50
C PRO A 153 -10.00 -6.18 -0.89
N GLN A 154 -11.12 -6.05 -0.17
CA GLN A 154 -11.56 -4.80 0.47
C GLN A 154 -11.00 -4.62 1.88
#